data_AF-A0A9P0DC15-F1
#
_entry.id   AF-A0A9P0DC15-F1
#
_cell.length_a   1.000
_cell.length_b   1.000
_cell.length_c   1.000
_cell.angle_alpha   90.00
_cell.angle_beta   90.00
_cell.angle_gamma   90.00
#
_symmetry.space_group_name_H-M   'P 1'
#
loop_
_entity.id
_entity.type
_entity.pdbx_description
1 polymer ?
#
loop_
_entity_poly.entity_id
_entity_poly.type
_entity_poly.pdbx_seq_one_letter_code
_entity_poly.pdbx_strand_id
1 'polypeptide(L)'
;MGDNKCKRCKKSVTTGLSCVICGVVSHPSCLKSVKNSIIIDDNTCNCCSDNASEQTPTVILKPSFSNSELVIKVTFLEEIIRNKDMVIFNQEIAIKSLQSQVDLMKKGSFMETAIQTNKAKSLPTDFNSNRHTVLKEAQGNSSKTPISRTVVSSAIANAQASNSCHDIIHLNKDSTSHRDYYNFKSNKPTRKLLTGNMNVESNSNLKASIFQEMKHLHSAKWDPNTLEDELSKYLQSILPATRVKKLNARYPLDYASFKISVPAADIETILQPELWPSGPRELITAM
;
A
#
# COMPACT_ATOMS: atom_id res chain seq x y z
N MET A 1 -6.10 -36.24 34.11
CA MET A 1 -4.64 -36.25 33.89
C MET A 1 -4.31 -37.55 33.18
N GLY A 2 -3.84 -37.49 31.94
CA GLY A 2 -3.60 -38.68 31.12
C GLY A 2 -2.38 -39.46 31.60
N ASP A 3 -2.51 -40.78 31.71
CA ASP A 3 -1.40 -41.68 32.05
C ASP A 3 -0.34 -41.66 30.93
N ASN A 4 0.74 -40.90 31.13
CA ASN A 4 1.89 -40.90 30.24
C ASN A 4 2.68 -42.20 30.40
N LYS A 5 2.27 -43.25 29.68
CA LYS A 5 2.97 -44.56 29.66
C LYS A 5 3.93 -44.63 28.47
N CYS A 6 5.15 -45.08 28.72
CA CYS A 6 6.16 -45.25 27.66
C CYS A 6 5.69 -46.29 26.64
N LYS A 7 5.79 -45.97 25.35
CA LYS A 7 5.40 -46.84 24.22
C LYS A 7 6.03 -48.24 24.29
N ARG A 8 7.26 -48.34 24.79
CA ARG A 8 8.01 -49.61 24.88
C ARG A 8 7.76 -50.36 26.18
N CYS A 9 8.10 -49.76 27.32
CA CYS A 9 8.12 -50.46 28.61
C CYS A 9 6.78 -50.38 29.36
N LYS A 10 5.82 -49.60 28.87
CA LYS A 10 4.49 -49.36 29.46
C LYS A 10 4.50 -48.78 30.88
N LYS A 11 5.68 -48.44 31.43
CA LYS A 11 5.84 -47.75 32.71
C LYS A 11 5.52 -46.26 32.56
N SER A 12 5.07 -45.63 33.64
CA SER A 12 4.81 -44.19 33.68
C SER A 12 6.11 -43.40 33.42
N VAL A 13 5.98 -42.31 32.67
CA VAL A 13 7.07 -41.40 32.31
C VAL A 13 6.73 -40.02 32.85
N THR A 14 7.54 -39.54 33.79
CA THR A 14 7.47 -38.17 34.32
C THR A 14 8.30 -37.21 33.49
N THR A 15 9.48 -37.64 33.03
CA THR A 15 10.36 -36.87 32.14
C THR A 15 10.88 -37.77 31.01
N GLY A 16 10.73 -37.33 29.76
CA GLY A 16 11.14 -38.10 28.59
C GLY A 16 10.93 -37.35 27.28
N LEU A 17 11.31 -38.00 26.18
CA LEU A 17 11.21 -37.44 24.83
C LEU A 17 9.79 -37.60 24.30
N SER A 18 9.17 -36.52 23.83
CA SER A 18 7.83 -36.55 23.23
C SER A 18 7.92 -36.84 21.73
N CYS A 19 7.07 -37.75 21.24
CA CYS A 19 7.02 -38.03 19.82
C CYS A 19 6.27 -36.92 19.07
N VAL A 20 6.88 -36.34 18.03
CA VAL A 20 6.25 -35.29 17.22
C VAL A 20 4.98 -35.78 16.49
N ILE A 21 4.93 -37.07 16.14
CA ILE A 21 3.81 -37.64 15.38
C ILE A 21 2.67 -38.12 16.30
N CYS A 22 2.99 -38.89 17.35
CA CYS A 22 1.96 -39.52 18.18
C CYS A 22 1.81 -38.91 19.58
N GLY A 23 2.60 -37.89 19.93
CA GLY A 23 2.57 -37.22 21.25
C GLY A 23 3.02 -38.07 22.44
N VAL A 24 3.28 -39.37 22.24
CA VAL A 24 3.65 -40.30 23.31
C VAL A 24 5.04 -39.97 23.84
N VAL A 25 5.15 -39.84 25.17
CA VAL A 25 6.42 -39.62 25.87
C VAL A 25 7.12 -40.95 26.12
N SER A 26 8.41 -41.05 25.79
CA SER A 26 9.21 -42.27 25.96
C SER A 26 10.51 -41.99 26.71
N HIS A 27 10.97 -42.96 27.50
CA HIS A 27 12.28 -42.87 28.14
C HIS A 27 13.39 -42.87 27.09
N PRO A 28 14.46 -42.08 27.25
CA PRO A 28 15.59 -42.05 26.31
C PRO A 28 16.24 -43.42 26.10
N SER A 29 16.38 -44.21 27.17
CA SER A 29 16.91 -45.57 27.11
C SER A 29 16.00 -46.54 26.35
N CYS A 30 14.68 -46.36 26.47
CA CYS A 30 13.70 -47.18 25.75
C CYS A 30 13.68 -46.86 24.25
N LEU A 31 13.89 -45.58 23.91
CA LEU A 31 13.87 -45.11 22.53
C LEU A 31 15.01 -45.73 21.69
N LYS A 32 16.22 -45.86 22.25
CA LYS A 32 17.36 -46.53 21.58
C LYS A 32 17.06 -47.92 21.04
N SER A 33 16.07 -48.60 21.63
CA SER A 33 15.72 -49.96 21.26
C SER A 33 14.43 -50.04 20.42
N VAL A 34 13.73 -48.93 20.21
CA VAL A 34 12.60 -48.84 19.28
C VAL A 34 13.16 -48.75 17.87
N LYS A 35 12.83 -49.75 17.02
CA LYS A 35 13.27 -49.77 15.62
C LYS A 35 12.79 -48.49 14.92
N ASN A 36 13.71 -47.85 14.19
CA ASN A 36 13.46 -46.67 13.36
C ASN A 36 12.93 -45.44 14.11
N SER A 37 13.35 -45.30 15.38
CA SER A 37 13.20 -44.06 16.10
C SER A 37 14.39 -43.12 15.89
N ILE A 38 14.11 -41.84 15.70
CA ILE A 38 15.10 -40.78 15.48
C ILE A 38 14.92 -39.75 16.60
N ILE A 39 16.02 -39.40 17.28
CA ILE A 39 16.04 -38.29 18.26
C ILE A 39 16.27 -37.01 17.47
N ILE A 40 15.40 -36.02 17.66
CA ILE A 40 15.46 -34.74 16.95
C ILE A 40 16.19 -33.74 17.85
N ASP A 41 15.69 -33.53 19.07
CA ASP A 41 16.29 -32.67 20.09
C ASP A 41 16.29 -33.35 21.48
N ASP A 42 16.83 -32.66 22.49
CA ASP A 42 16.90 -33.14 23.88
C ASP A 42 15.52 -33.44 24.50
N ASN A 43 14.44 -32.92 23.93
CA ASN A 43 13.06 -33.11 24.40
C ASN A 43 12.13 -33.78 23.35
N THR A 44 12.58 -33.99 22.12
CA THR A 44 11.71 -34.39 20.99
C THR A 44 12.26 -35.59 20.22
N CYS A 45 11.37 -36.46 19.76
CA CYS A 45 11.74 -37.61 18.95
C CYS A 45 10.69 -37.94 17.88
N ASN A 46 11.05 -38.80 16.93
CA ASN A 46 10.12 -39.45 16.03
C ASN A 46 10.19 -40.97 16.26
N CYS A 47 9.10 -41.58 16.74
CA CYS A 47 9.02 -43.03 17.00
C CYS A 47 7.99 -43.75 16.11
N CYS A 48 7.59 -43.14 14.99
CA CYS A 48 6.52 -43.63 14.11
C CYS A 48 6.96 -43.84 12.64
N SER A 49 8.26 -43.86 12.36
CA SER A 49 8.80 -43.84 10.98
C SER A 49 8.45 -45.05 10.10
N ASP A 50 7.89 -46.14 10.64
CA ASP A 50 7.71 -47.42 9.93
C ASP A 50 6.27 -47.86 9.66
N ASN A 51 5.26 -47.19 10.20
CA ASN A 51 3.87 -47.63 10.02
C ASN A 51 3.21 -46.91 8.82
N ALA A 52 3.80 -47.06 7.64
CA ALA A 52 3.18 -46.63 6.38
C ALA A 52 2.84 -47.85 5.52
N SER A 53 1.81 -48.59 5.92
CA SER A 53 1.04 -49.43 5.00
C SER A 53 -0.33 -48.78 4.78
N GLU A 54 -0.49 -48.29 3.55
CA GLU A 54 -1.74 -48.10 2.80
C GLU A 54 -2.79 -47.07 3.28
N GLN A 55 -2.95 -46.07 2.38
CA GLN A 55 -4.11 -45.21 2.10
C GLN A 55 -4.07 -43.76 2.62
N THR A 56 -3.30 -42.94 1.92
CA THR A 56 -3.77 -41.75 1.17
C THR A 56 -2.60 -41.26 0.31
N PRO A 57 -2.80 -40.86 -0.96
CA PRO A 57 -1.71 -40.47 -1.83
C PRO A 57 -1.29 -39.04 -1.49
N THR A 58 -0.63 -38.86 -0.35
CA THR A 58 0.10 -37.63 -0.07
C THR A 58 1.46 -37.81 -0.73
N VAL A 59 1.56 -37.27 -1.94
CA VAL A 59 2.79 -37.10 -2.70
C VAL A 59 3.84 -36.46 -1.79
N ILE A 60 4.71 -37.27 -1.18
CA ILE A 60 6.00 -36.80 -0.68
C ILE A 60 6.87 -36.67 -1.92
N LEU A 61 6.68 -35.55 -2.63
CA LEU A 61 7.71 -34.99 -3.47
C LEU A 61 8.90 -34.78 -2.54
N LYS A 62 9.94 -35.62 -2.68
CA LYS A 62 11.28 -35.22 -2.27
C LYS A 62 11.50 -33.82 -2.88
N PRO A 63 11.68 -32.76 -2.08
CA PRO A 63 12.02 -31.48 -2.66
C PRO A 63 13.49 -31.58 -3.10
N SER A 64 13.71 -32.08 -4.31
CA SER A 64 14.90 -31.71 -5.08
C SER A 64 14.71 -30.27 -5.54
N PHE A 65 14.53 -29.34 -4.60
CA PHE A 65 14.60 -27.94 -4.92
C PHE A 65 16.08 -27.63 -5.12
N SER A 66 16.42 -27.16 -6.32
CA SER A 66 17.72 -26.53 -6.52
C SER A 66 17.89 -25.44 -5.46
N ASN A 67 19.11 -25.24 -4.95
CA ASN A 67 19.39 -24.18 -3.96
C ASN A 67 18.85 -22.81 -4.41
N SER A 68 18.76 -22.57 -5.72
CA SER A 68 18.15 -21.38 -6.31
C SER A 68 16.68 -21.19 -5.96
N GLU A 69 15.87 -22.24 -5.96
CA GLU A 69 14.42 -22.12 -5.67
C GLU A 69 14.15 -21.87 -4.19
N LEU A 70 14.96 -22.48 -3.30
CA LEU A 70 14.91 -22.21 -1.86
C LEU A 70 15.28 -20.76 -1.55
N VAL A 71 16.31 -20.22 -2.19
CA VAL A 71 16.72 -18.82 -2.04
C VAL A 71 15.62 -17.86 -2.51
N ILE A 72 14.94 -18.15 -3.62
CA ILE A 72 13.81 -17.34 -4.10
C ILE A 72 12.64 -17.36 -3.10
N LYS A 73 12.32 -18.52 -2.53
CA LYS A 73 11.25 -18.64 -1.52
C LYS A 73 11.59 -17.90 -0.23
N VAL A 74 12.83 -17.99 0.25
CA VAL A 74 13.28 -17.27 1.45
C VAL A 74 13.25 -15.76 1.23
N THR A 75 13.80 -15.27 0.13
CA THR A 75 13.78 -13.83 -0.21
C THR A 75 12.36 -13.29 -0.37
N PHE A 76 11.45 -14.07 -0.96
CA PHE A 76 10.04 -13.70 -1.04
C PHE A 76 9.38 -13.60 0.35
N LEU A 77 9.66 -14.55 1.25
CA LEU A 77 9.14 -14.52 2.62
C LEU A 77 9.70 -13.33 3.42
N GLU A 78 10.97 -12.99 3.25
CA GLU A 78 11.59 -11.80 3.85
C GLU A 78 10.91 -10.51 3.36
N GLU A 79 10.56 -10.42 2.07
CA GLU A 79 9.83 -9.28 1.53
C GLU A 79 8.43 -9.16 2.12
N ILE A 80 7.73 -10.30 2.31
CA ILE A 80 6.42 -10.31 2.97
C ILE A 80 6.54 -9.81 4.41
N ILE A 81 7.56 -10.25 5.15
CA ILE A 81 7.79 -9.81 6.53
C ILE A 81 8.02 -8.30 6.56
N ARG A 82 8.91 -7.78 5.69
CA ARG A 82 9.18 -6.35 5.57
C ARG A 82 7.92 -5.55 5.26
N ASN A 83 7.08 -6.03 4.34
CA ASN A 83 5.81 -5.39 4.02
C ASN A 83 4.84 -5.39 5.20
N LYS A 84 4.77 -6.48 5.97
CA LYS A 84 3.96 -6.54 7.20
C LYS A 84 4.44 -5.53 8.24
N ASP A 85 5.75 -5.39 8.43
CA ASP A 85 6.32 -4.43 9.38
C ASP A 85 5.98 -2.97 9.00
N MET A 86 6.04 -2.64 7.70
CA MET A 86 5.61 -1.31 7.24
C MET A 86 4.12 -1.05 7.51
N VAL A 87 3.26 -2.06 7.29
CA VAL A 87 1.82 -1.93 7.57
C VAL A 87 1.59 -1.69 9.06
N ILE A 88 2.28 -2.43 9.93
CA ILE A 88 2.22 -2.25 11.38
C ILE A 88 2.65 -0.83 11.75
N PHE A 89 3.78 -0.35 11.23
CA PHE A 89 4.27 1.01 11.47
C PHE A 89 3.25 2.08 11.06
N ASN A 90 2.63 1.94 9.89
CA ASN A 90 1.59 2.86 9.42
C ASN A 90 0.34 2.82 10.31
N GLN A 91 -0.04 1.63 10.80
CA GLN A 91 -1.15 1.47 11.75
C GLN A 91 -0.83 2.15 13.09
N GLU A 92 0.39 2.04 13.60
CA GLU A 92 0.81 2.74 14.82
C GLU A 92 0.73 4.26 14.69
N ILE A 93 1.15 4.81 13.54
CA ILE A 93 1.01 6.25 13.25
C ILE A 93 -0.46 6.66 13.27
N ALA A 94 -1.33 5.90 12.61
CA ALA A 94 -2.76 6.18 12.56
C ALA A 94 -3.39 6.13 13.97
N ILE A 95 -3.04 5.14 14.77
CA ILE A 95 -3.50 5.01 16.16
C ILE A 95 -3.07 6.23 16.99
N LYS A 96 -1.79 6.63 16.93
CA LYS A 96 -1.30 7.81 17.66
C LYS A 96 -2.01 9.10 17.24
N SER A 97 -2.26 9.27 15.95
CA SER A 97 -3.02 10.41 15.42
C SER A 97 -4.46 10.43 15.94
N LEU A 98 -5.16 9.29 15.89
CA LEU A 98 -6.53 9.17 16.37
C LEU A 98 -6.63 9.38 17.89
N GLN A 99 -5.68 8.84 18.66
CA GLN A 99 -5.60 9.09 20.10
C GLN A 99 -5.43 10.58 20.40
N SER A 100 -4.57 11.28 19.65
CA SER A 100 -4.38 12.73 19.80
C SER A 100 -5.68 13.51 19.52
N GLN A 101 -6.46 13.11 18.50
CA GLN A 101 -7.75 13.72 18.20
C GLN A 101 -8.77 13.48 19.32
N VAL A 102 -8.85 12.25 19.86
CA VAL A 102 -9.71 11.92 21.00
C VAL A 102 -9.36 12.76 22.23
N ASP A 103 -8.07 12.94 22.51
CA ASP A 103 -7.61 13.74 23.64
C ASP A 103 -7.97 15.23 23.48
N LEU A 104 -7.88 15.77 22.26
CA LEU A 104 -8.32 17.13 21.96
C LEU A 104 -9.83 17.28 22.14
N MET A 105 -10.64 16.33 21.67
CA MET A 105 -12.09 16.36 21.85
C MET A 105 -12.49 16.28 23.33
N LYS A 106 -11.82 15.43 24.11
CA LYS A 106 -12.03 15.35 25.56
C LYS A 106 -11.73 16.69 26.23
N LYS A 107 -10.60 17.32 25.91
CA LYS A 107 -10.21 18.64 26.45
C LYS A 107 -11.18 19.74 26.05
N GLY A 108 -11.67 19.73 24.79
CA GLY A 108 -12.67 20.69 24.31
C GLY A 108 -14.01 20.57 25.03
N SER A 109 -14.47 19.34 25.29
CA SER A 109 -15.72 19.07 26.02
C SER A 109 -15.70 19.64 27.45
N PHE A 110 -14.54 19.67 28.12
CA PHE A 110 -14.40 20.30 29.44
C PHE A 110 -14.53 21.83 29.42
N MET A 111 -14.15 22.52 28.33
CA MET A 111 -14.31 23.98 28.24
C MET A 111 -15.78 24.39 28.06
N GLU A 112 -16.59 23.55 27.41
CA GLU A 112 -18.01 23.85 27.14
C GLU A 112 -18.86 23.81 28.42
N THR A 113 -18.49 22.98 29.39
CA THR A 113 -19.17 22.91 30.70
C THR A 113 -18.86 24.10 31.61
N ALA A 114 -17.66 24.69 31.51
CA ALA A 114 -17.25 25.84 32.33
C ALA A 114 -17.92 27.17 31.89
N ILE A 115 -18.41 27.25 30.66
CA ILE A 115 -19.10 28.45 30.15
C ILE A 115 -20.56 28.51 30.62
N GLN A 116 -21.19 27.36 30.94
CA GLN A 116 -22.58 27.33 31.40
C GLN A 116 -22.76 27.63 32.90
N THR A 117 -21.73 27.49 33.73
CA THR A 117 -21.83 27.75 35.18
C THR A 117 -21.72 29.23 35.58
N ASN A 118 -21.36 30.12 34.65
CA ASN A 118 -21.28 31.56 34.91
C ASN A 118 -22.57 32.34 34.56
N LYS A 119 -23.63 31.66 34.10
CA LYS A 119 -24.93 32.29 33.76
C LYS A 119 -26.02 32.10 34.83
N ALA A 120 -25.64 31.77 36.06
CA ALA A 120 -26.55 31.60 37.19
C ALA A 120 -26.11 32.46 38.39
N LYS A 121 -26.11 33.79 38.23
CA LYS A 121 -26.09 34.72 39.36
C LYS A 121 -26.66 36.09 38.98
N SER A 122 -27.97 36.14 38.78
CA SER A 122 -28.74 37.38 38.96
C SER A 122 -30.10 37.05 39.57
N LEU A 123 -30.47 37.89 40.54
CA LEU A 123 -31.41 37.73 41.65
C LEU A 123 -32.90 37.44 41.31
N PRO A 124 -33.68 37.05 42.33
CA PRO A 124 -35.09 36.72 42.22
C PRO A 124 -35.96 37.97 42.29
N THR A 125 -37.01 37.99 41.47
CA THR A 125 -38.20 38.81 41.75
C THR A 125 -39.41 38.01 41.35
N ASP A 126 -40.19 37.67 42.36
CA ASP A 126 -41.57 37.20 42.25
C ASP A 126 -42.35 38.11 41.31
N PHE A 127 -43.10 37.56 40.35
CA PHE A 127 -44.44 38.06 40.04
C PHE A 127 -45.25 37.04 39.25
N ASN A 128 -46.51 37.00 39.64
CA ASN A 128 -47.53 36.00 39.47
C ASN A 128 -48.29 36.18 38.13
N SER A 129 -48.79 35.05 37.60
CA SER A 129 -50.01 34.88 36.81
C SER A 129 -50.23 35.60 35.46
N ASN A 130 -50.45 34.71 34.48
CA ASN A 130 -51.52 34.73 33.48
C ASN A 130 -51.49 35.72 32.30
N ARG A 131 -51.79 35.08 31.16
CA ARG A 131 -52.45 35.56 29.93
C ARG A 131 -51.62 36.18 28.79
N HIS A 132 -51.72 35.45 27.67
CA HIS A 132 -51.97 35.92 26.30
C HIS A 132 -51.18 37.12 25.76
N THR A 133 -50.45 36.89 24.66
CA THR A 133 -50.45 37.74 23.44
C THR A 133 -49.57 37.03 22.40
N VAL A 134 -50.16 36.47 21.34
CA VAL A 134 -50.39 37.11 20.04
C VAL A 134 -49.08 37.58 19.40
N LEU A 135 -48.66 36.83 18.38
CA LEU A 135 -47.70 37.21 17.35
C LEU A 135 -48.01 38.63 16.86
N LYS A 136 -47.11 39.56 17.12
CA LYS A 136 -46.99 40.81 16.38
C LYS A 136 -45.61 40.87 15.76
N GLU A 137 -45.61 40.73 14.44
CA GLU A 137 -44.53 41.16 13.57
C GLU A 137 -44.19 42.61 13.88
N ALA A 138 -42.96 42.85 14.31
CA ALA A 138 -42.39 44.18 14.40
C ALA A 138 -41.50 44.40 13.17
N GLN A 139 -42.09 45.00 12.14
CA GLN A 139 -41.35 45.92 11.29
C GLN A 139 -40.88 47.08 12.17
N GLY A 140 -39.56 47.30 12.26
CA GLY A 140 -39.03 48.39 13.08
C GLY A 140 -37.52 48.56 12.97
N ASN A 141 -37.12 49.58 12.22
CA ASN A 141 -35.92 50.39 12.36
C ASN A 141 -34.55 49.69 12.39
N SER A 142 -33.92 49.70 11.22
CA SER A 142 -32.47 49.65 11.00
C SER A 142 -31.78 50.81 11.75
N SER A 143 -31.51 50.63 13.04
CA SER A 143 -30.43 51.37 13.70
C SER A 143 -29.11 50.76 13.25
N LYS A 144 -28.28 51.57 12.59
CA LYS A 144 -26.93 51.23 12.15
C LYS A 144 -26.04 51.04 13.37
N THR A 145 -26.18 49.92 14.07
CA THR A 145 -25.19 49.52 15.07
C THR A 145 -23.98 48.96 14.32
N PRO A 146 -22.75 49.45 14.59
CA PRO A 146 -21.57 48.92 13.94
C PRO A 146 -21.40 47.45 14.36
N ILE A 147 -21.42 46.56 13.36
CA ILE A 147 -21.20 45.12 13.57
C ILE A 147 -19.84 44.94 14.23
N SER A 148 -19.84 44.37 15.44
CA SER A 148 -18.61 44.11 16.18
C SER A 148 -17.71 43.14 15.41
N ARG A 149 -16.40 43.39 15.40
CA ARG A 149 -15.39 42.49 14.81
C ARG A 149 -15.53 41.06 15.33
N THR A 150 -15.93 40.89 16.58
CA THR A 150 -16.13 39.57 17.19
C THR A 150 -17.27 38.79 16.52
N VAL A 151 -18.33 39.48 16.09
CA VAL A 151 -19.47 38.87 15.38
C VAL A 151 -19.08 38.48 13.96
N VAL A 152 -18.24 39.28 13.31
CA VAL A 152 -17.71 38.94 11.97
C VAL A 152 -16.79 37.73 12.04
N SER A 153 -15.87 37.69 13.01
CA SER A 153 -14.95 36.56 13.19
C SER A 153 -15.68 35.26 13.52
N SER A 154 -16.70 35.30 14.38
CA SER A 154 -17.49 34.10 14.70
C SER A 154 -18.33 33.63 13.51
N ALA A 155 -18.88 34.55 12.71
CA ALA A 155 -19.60 34.19 11.49
C ALA A 155 -18.67 33.54 10.44
N ILE A 156 -17.46 34.04 10.26
CA ILE A 156 -16.46 33.46 9.34
C ILE A 156 -16.04 32.06 9.82
N ALA A 157 -15.73 31.91 11.11
CA ALA A 157 -15.35 30.61 11.68
C ALA A 157 -16.48 29.58 11.53
N ASN A 158 -17.73 29.98 11.79
CA ASN A 158 -18.89 29.10 11.60
C ASN A 158 -19.14 28.75 10.12
N ALA A 159 -18.95 29.70 9.19
CA ALA A 159 -19.07 29.42 7.76
C ALA A 159 -17.99 28.43 7.28
N GLN A 160 -16.74 28.60 7.72
CA GLN A 160 -15.63 27.69 7.38
C GLN A 160 -15.83 26.30 7.99
N ALA A 161 -16.30 26.21 9.23
CA ALA A 161 -16.63 24.95 9.88
C ALA A 161 -17.82 24.24 9.19
N SER A 162 -18.86 24.98 8.81
CA SER A 162 -20.01 24.45 8.08
C SER A 162 -19.61 23.89 6.70
N ASN A 163 -18.74 24.58 5.97
CA ASN A 163 -18.23 24.08 4.68
C ASN A 163 -17.40 22.81 4.87
N SER A 164 -16.52 22.79 5.87
CA SER A 164 -15.71 21.61 6.19
C SER A 164 -16.58 20.41 6.60
N CYS A 165 -17.63 20.63 7.40
CA CYS A 165 -18.58 19.57 7.76
C CYS A 165 -19.41 19.10 6.56
N HIS A 166 -19.77 20.00 5.63
CA HIS A 166 -20.48 19.63 4.41
C HIS A 166 -19.62 18.71 3.53
N ASP A 167 -18.34 19.03 3.37
CA ASP A 167 -17.38 18.20 2.61
C ASP A 167 -17.22 16.80 3.25
N ILE A 168 -17.23 16.71 4.59
CA ILE A 168 -17.13 15.44 5.31
C ILE A 168 -18.39 14.57 5.13
N ILE A 169 -19.59 15.17 5.12
CA ILE A 169 -20.86 14.44 5.00
C ILE A 169 -21.05 13.84 3.60
N HIS A 170 -20.37 14.37 2.57
CA HIS A 170 -20.43 13.87 1.20
C HIS A 170 -19.37 12.82 0.84
N LEU A 171 -18.44 12.47 1.74
CA LEU A 171 -17.40 11.46 1.48
C LEU A 171 -17.94 10.03 1.23
N ASN A 172 -19.18 9.73 1.61
CA ASN A 172 -19.78 8.40 1.46
C ASN A 172 -20.84 8.28 0.36
N LYS A 173 -21.22 9.38 -0.32
CA LYS A 173 -22.31 9.34 -1.29
C LYS A 173 -21.90 8.91 -2.70
N ASP A 174 -20.61 8.83 -2.99
CA ASP A 174 -20.09 8.45 -4.32
C ASP A 174 -19.41 7.07 -4.35
N SER A 175 -19.61 6.23 -3.33
CA SER A 175 -18.97 4.91 -3.20
C SER A 175 -19.53 3.82 -4.13
N THR A 176 -20.36 4.16 -5.11
CA THR A 176 -20.92 3.21 -6.07
C THR A 176 -20.79 3.71 -7.50
N SER A 177 -19.58 3.93 -7.99
CA SER A 177 -19.11 3.30 -9.23
C SER A 177 -17.67 3.73 -9.54
N HIS A 178 -16.92 2.79 -10.10
CA HIS A 178 -15.67 3.00 -10.83
C HIS A 178 -14.43 3.28 -9.98
N ARG A 179 -13.48 2.33 -10.05
CA ARG A 179 -12.09 2.47 -9.60
C ARG A 179 -11.40 3.49 -10.49
N ASP A 180 -11.64 4.77 -10.23
CA ASP A 180 -10.84 5.82 -10.83
C ASP A 180 -9.54 5.88 -10.03
N TYR A 181 -8.48 5.34 -10.64
CA TYR A 181 -7.10 5.61 -10.24
C TYR A 181 -6.95 7.10 -10.01
N TYR A 182 -6.64 7.49 -8.76
CA TYR A 182 -6.34 8.87 -8.40
C TYR A 182 -5.17 9.37 -9.25
N ASN A 183 -5.49 9.98 -10.38
CA ASN A 183 -4.57 10.76 -11.18
C ASN A 183 -4.27 12.02 -10.36
N PHE A 184 -3.28 11.94 -9.47
CA PHE A 184 -2.62 13.12 -8.93
C PHE A 184 -2.03 13.88 -10.11
N LYS A 185 -2.79 14.83 -10.65
CA LYS A 185 -2.27 15.82 -11.59
C LYS A 185 -1.28 16.66 -10.81
N SER A 186 -0.01 16.23 -10.80
CA SER A 186 1.07 17.08 -10.34
C SER A 186 1.00 18.36 -11.17
N ASN A 187 0.73 19.50 -10.55
CA ASN A 187 0.85 20.82 -11.16
C ASN A 187 2.34 21.09 -11.40
N LYS A 188 2.95 20.35 -12.34
CA LYS A 188 4.30 20.63 -12.82
C LYS A 188 4.19 21.96 -13.57
N PRO A 189 4.99 22.98 -13.20
CA PRO A 189 4.97 24.25 -13.90
C PRO A 189 5.21 23.99 -15.39
N THR A 190 4.27 24.41 -16.23
CA THR A 190 4.42 24.33 -17.69
C THR A 190 5.61 25.18 -18.08
N ARG A 191 6.67 24.55 -18.60
CA ARG A 191 7.81 25.27 -19.15
C ARG A 191 7.28 26.15 -20.29
N LYS A 192 7.57 27.45 -20.24
CA LYS A 192 7.24 28.37 -21.34
C LYS A 192 8.00 27.91 -22.58
N LEU A 193 7.29 27.41 -23.58
CA LEU A 193 7.86 27.11 -24.89
C LEU A 193 8.11 28.42 -25.63
N LEU A 194 9.35 28.60 -26.10
CA LEU A 194 9.71 29.71 -26.98
C LEU A 194 9.41 29.27 -28.42
N THR A 195 8.39 29.86 -29.04
CA THR A 195 8.07 29.63 -30.46
C THR A 195 8.72 30.72 -31.29
N GLY A 196 9.69 30.35 -32.13
CA GLY A 196 10.29 31.27 -33.12
C GLY A 196 9.35 31.41 -34.33
N ASN A 197 8.99 32.64 -34.69
CA ASN A 197 8.13 32.94 -35.84
C ASN A 197 8.91 33.60 -37.00
N MET A 198 10.21 33.27 -37.14
CA MET A 198 11.06 33.91 -38.12
C MET A 198 10.78 33.34 -39.50
N ASN A 199 10.33 34.19 -40.42
CA ASN A 199 9.90 33.81 -41.75
C ASN A 199 11.11 33.35 -42.59
N VAL A 200 10.93 32.28 -43.35
CA VAL A 200 11.98 31.47 -44.03
C VAL A 200 12.75 32.25 -45.11
N GLU A 201 12.37 33.50 -45.41
CA GLU A 201 13.06 34.36 -46.37
C GLU A 201 14.42 34.89 -45.88
N SER A 202 14.77 34.65 -44.61
CA SER A 202 16.09 34.97 -44.07
C SER A 202 17.09 33.89 -44.46
N ASN A 203 18.24 34.25 -45.05
CA ASN A 203 19.37 33.39 -45.48
C ASN A 203 20.04 32.54 -44.37
N SER A 204 19.30 32.06 -43.37
CA SER A 204 19.84 31.20 -42.32
C SER A 204 19.76 29.74 -42.76
N ASN A 205 20.87 29.01 -42.67
CA ASN A 205 20.91 27.56 -42.87
C ASN A 205 20.28 26.77 -41.70
N LEU A 206 19.69 27.48 -40.73
CA LEU A 206 19.09 26.89 -39.54
C LEU A 206 17.66 26.45 -39.87
N LYS A 207 17.46 25.14 -39.99
CA LYS A 207 16.12 24.54 -40.07
C LYS A 207 15.70 24.13 -38.67
N ALA A 208 14.48 24.49 -38.27
CA ALA A 208 13.88 23.90 -37.08
C ALA A 208 13.77 22.39 -37.29
N SER A 209 14.25 21.60 -36.34
CA SER A 209 14.00 20.16 -36.35
C SER A 209 12.49 19.96 -36.28
N ILE A 210 11.93 19.14 -37.19
CA ILE A 210 10.56 18.65 -37.04
C ILE A 210 10.53 17.93 -35.69
N PHE A 211 9.80 18.51 -34.73
CA PHE A 211 9.70 17.94 -33.40
C PHE A 211 8.77 16.73 -33.48
N GLN A 212 9.35 15.54 -33.60
CA GLN A 212 8.62 14.32 -33.30
C GLN A 212 8.64 14.14 -31.79
N GLU A 213 7.46 14.20 -31.17
CA GLU A 213 7.32 13.88 -29.76
C GLU A 213 7.72 12.41 -29.55
N MET A 214 8.78 12.19 -28.80
CA MET A 214 9.24 10.85 -28.44
C MET A 214 8.73 10.48 -27.06
N LYS A 215 8.06 9.34 -26.95
CA LYS A 215 7.73 8.71 -25.67
C LYS A 215 8.85 7.77 -25.26
N HIS A 216 9.06 7.66 -23.95
CA HIS A 216 10.09 6.80 -23.38
C HIS A 216 9.44 5.66 -22.60
N LEU A 217 9.77 4.44 -22.98
CA LEU A 217 9.39 3.23 -22.28
C LEU A 217 10.60 2.66 -21.56
N HIS A 218 10.36 2.13 -20.36
CA HIS A 218 11.33 1.34 -19.65
C HIS A 218 10.96 -0.14 -19.81
N SER A 219 11.91 -0.93 -20.30
CA SER A 219 11.77 -2.38 -20.43
C SER A 219 12.81 -3.06 -19.55
N ALA A 220 12.36 -3.91 -18.62
CA ALA A 220 13.21 -4.59 -17.65
C ALA A 220 13.11 -6.12 -17.78
N LYS A 221 14.01 -6.82 -17.09
CA LYS A 221 14.11 -8.30 -17.03
C LYS A 221 14.51 -8.95 -18.35
N TRP A 222 15.39 -8.30 -19.11
CA TRP A 222 16.04 -8.93 -20.26
C TRP A 222 17.21 -9.81 -19.81
N ASP A 223 17.59 -10.77 -20.66
CA ASP A 223 18.80 -11.56 -20.43
C ASP A 223 20.01 -10.60 -20.27
N PRO A 224 20.88 -10.79 -19.27
CA PRO A 224 22.02 -9.90 -19.00
C PRO A 224 22.97 -9.75 -20.19
N ASN A 225 23.07 -10.78 -21.04
CA ASN A 225 23.91 -10.79 -22.23
C ASN A 225 23.28 -10.09 -23.42
N THR A 226 22.00 -9.70 -23.35
CA THR A 226 21.33 -8.96 -24.42
C THR A 226 22.08 -7.65 -24.69
N LEU A 227 22.49 -7.47 -25.94
CA LEU A 227 23.19 -6.28 -26.40
C LEU A 227 22.19 -5.21 -26.87
N GLU A 228 22.60 -3.94 -26.76
CA GLU A 228 21.79 -2.80 -27.21
C GLU A 228 21.50 -2.88 -28.71
N ASP A 229 22.51 -3.26 -29.51
CA ASP A 229 22.41 -3.32 -30.96
C ASP A 229 21.44 -4.39 -31.45
N GLU A 230 21.37 -5.53 -30.76
CA GLU A 230 20.47 -6.63 -31.11
C GLU A 230 19.01 -6.22 -30.91
N LEU A 231 18.69 -5.64 -29.74
CA LEU A 231 17.35 -5.15 -29.44
C LEU A 231 16.97 -3.97 -30.32
N SER A 232 17.93 -3.07 -30.60
CA SER A 232 17.75 -1.93 -31.52
C SER A 232 17.40 -2.42 -32.92
N LYS A 233 18.16 -3.38 -33.46
CA LYS A 233 17.91 -3.96 -34.79
C LYS A 233 16.56 -4.67 -34.86
N TYR A 234 16.20 -5.42 -33.82
CA TYR A 234 14.89 -6.08 -33.74
C TYR A 234 13.74 -5.06 -33.79
N LEU A 235 13.78 -4.05 -32.92
CA LEU A 235 12.71 -3.04 -32.86
C LEU A 235 12.68 -2.15 -34.10
N GLN A 236 13.82 -1.82 -34.70
CA GLN A 236 13.89 -1.03 -35.94
C GLN A 236 13.31 -1.75 -37.15
N SER A 237 13.31 -3.09 -37.16
CA SER A 237 12.65 -3.86 -38.23
C SER A 237 11.12 -3.69 -38.23
N ILE A 238 10.54 -3.36 -37.08
CA ILE A 238 9.11 -3.14 -36.88
C ILE A 238 8.79 -1.64 -36.90
N LEU A 239 9.60 -0.84 -36.20
CA LEU A 239 9.43 0.60 -35.97
C LEU A 239 10.75 1.33 -36.26
N PRO A 240 10.96 1.84 -37.50
CA PRO A 240 12.25 2.36 -37.97
C PRO A 240 12.82 3.53 -37.16
N ALA A 241 11.95 4.33 -36.54
CA ALA A 241 12.34 5.51 -35.75
C ALA A 241 12.71 5.19 -34.29
N THR A 242 12.73 3.90 -33.90
CA THR A 242 13.00 3.49 -32.52
C THR A 242 14.46 3.66 -32.15
N ARG A 243 14.70 4.21 -30.95
CA ARG A 243 16.03 4.31 -30.35
C ARG A 243 16.05 3.54 -29.04
N VAL A 244 16.97 2.60 -28.92
CA VAL A 244 17.19 1.81 -27.71
C VAL A 244 18.45 2.31 -27.02
N LYS A 245 18.45 2.36 -25.70
CA LYS A 245 19.63 2.64 -24.87
C LYS A 245 19.67 1.69 -23.70
N LYS A 246 20.77 0.95 -23.50
CA LYS A 246 20.98 0.10 -22.33
C LYS A 246 21.12 0.96 -21.07
N LEU A 247 20.41 0.59 -20.03
CA LEU A 247 20.46 1.23 -18.72
C LEU A 247 21.32 0.40 -17.77
N ASN A 248 21.93 1.09 -16.80
CA ASN A 248 22.61 0.42 -15.70
C ASN A 248 21.57 -0.17 -14.75
N ALA A 249 21.28 -1.46 -14.89
CA ALA A 249 20.41 -2.20 -14.00
C ALA A 249 21.00 -2.24 -12.57
N ARG A 250 20.12 -2.39 -11.56
CA ARG A 250 20.55 -2.55 -10.17
C ARG A 250 21.35 -3.84 -9.96
N TYR A 251 21.00 -4.89 -10.70
CA TYR A 251 21.66 -6.20 -10.68
C TYR A 251 22.03 -6.61 -12.12
N PRO A 252 23.14 -6.08 -12.67
CA PRO A 252 23.50 -6.26 -14.09
C PRO A 252 23.88 -7.69 -14.47
N LEU A 253 24.18 -8.56 -13.50
CA LEU A 253 24.42 -9.98 -13.72
C LEU A 253 23.12 -10.79 -13.83
N ASP A 254 22.02 -10.30 -13.24
CA ASP A 254 20.74 -11.01 -13.20
C ASP A 254 19.84 -10.58 -14.36
N TYR A 255 19.88 -9.30 -14.74
CA TYR A 255 19.09 -8.79 -15.85
C TYR A 255 19.67 -7.53 -16.49
N ALA A 256 19.28 -7.31 -17.74
CA ALA A 256 19.45 -6.05 -18.43
C ALA A 256 18.15 -5.22 -18.44
N SER A 257 18.31 -3.90 -18.46
CA SER A 257 17.24 -2.92 -18.60
C SER A 257 17.52 -1.99 -19.77
N PHE A 258 16.48 -1.57 -20.47
CA PHE A 258 16.59 -0.71 -21.64
C PHE A 258 15.59 0.46 -21.56
N LYS A 259 16.05 1.62 -22.00
CA LYS A 259 15.21 2.77 -22.31
C LYS A 259 14.92 2.74 -23.81
N ILE A 260 13.64 2.63 -24.15
CA ILE A 260 13.16 2.56 -25.53
C ILE A 260 12.46 3.86 -25.83
N SER A 261 12.92 4.58 -26.85
CA SER A 261 12.34 5.85 -27.29
C SER A 261 11.65 5.64 -28.61
N VAL A 262 10.34 5.87 -28.65
CA VAL A 262 9.48 5.69 -29.82
C VAL A 262 8.70 6.98 -30.12
N PRO A 263 8.36 7.26 -31.38
CA PRO A 263 7.42 8.33 -31.71
C PRO A 263 6.08 8.12 -30.99
N ALA A 264 5.43 9.21 -30.58
CA ALA A 264 4.14 9.14 -29.88
C ALA A 264 3.05 8.44 -30.70
N ALA A 265 3.12 8.47 -32.03
CA ALA A 265 2.19 7.77 -32.91
C ALA A 265 2.31 6.24 -32.84
N ASP A 266 3.49 5.72 -32.52
CA ASP A 266 3.79 4.28 -32.55
C ASP A 266 3.69 3.63 -31.17
N ILE A 267 3.24 4.39 -30.16
CA ILE A 267 3.22 3.95 -28.76
C ILE A 267 2.26 2.77 -28.54
N GLU A 268 1.11 2.80 -29.20
CA GLU A 268 0.10 1.74 -29.07
C GLU A 268 0.58 0.44 -29.71
N THR A 269 1.24 0.56 -30.87
CA THR A 269 1.86 -0.56 -31.58
C THR A 269 2.87 -1.26 -30.68
N ILE A 270 3.86 -0.54 -30.13
CA ILE A 270 4.91 -1.16 -29.30
C ILE A 270 4.38 -1.78 -27.98
N LEU A 271 3.19 -1.40 -27.52
CA LEU A 271 2.56 -1.99 -26.33
C LEU A 271 1.85 -3.32 -26.63
N GLN A 272 1.71 -3.71 -27.90
CA GLN A 272 1.10 -4.99 -28.27
C GLN A 272 1.98 -6.18 -27.81
N PRO A 273 1.43 -7.14 -27.05
CA PRO A 273 2.21 -8.28 -26.53
C PRO A 273 2.86 -9.15 -27.61
N GLU A 274 2.25 -9.19 -28.80
CA GLU A 274 2.68 -10.02 -29.94
C GLU A 274 4.00 -9.56 -30.56
N LEU A 275 4.37 -8.29 -30.40
CA LEU A 275 5.62 -7.74 -30.93
C LEU A 275 6.86 -8.11 -30.13
N TRP A 276 6.72 -8.88 -29.04
CA TRP A 276 7.83 -9.14 -28.14
C TRP A 276 8.15 -10.64 -28.01
N PRO A 277 9.42 -11.03 -27.89
CA PRO A 277 9.84 -12.45 -27.87
C PRO A 277 9.43 -13.17 -26.57
N SER A 278 8.79 -14.33 -26.54
CA SER A 278 8.26 -14.96 -25.31
C SER A 278 9.13 -14.83 -24.03
N GLY A 279 8.56 -14.36 -22.91
CA GLY A 279 9.25 -14.28 -21.61
C GLY A 279 8.59 -13.31 -20.61
N PRO A 280 8.92 -13.40 -19.31
CA PRO A 280 8.43 -12.47 -18.29
C PRO A 280 9.13 -11.12 -18.43
N ARG A 281 8.40 -10.09 -18.82
CA ARG A 281 8.92 -8.72 -18.97
C ARG A 281 7.95 -7.70 -18.41
N GLU A 282 8.52 -6.64 -17.86
CA GLU A 282 7.79 -5.48 -17.38
C GLU A 282 8.09 -4.32 -18.33
N LEU A 283 7.05 -3.90 -19.06
CA LEU A 283 7.05 -2.65 -19.81
C LEU A 283 6.35 -1.61 -18.95
N ILE A 284 7.11 -0.62 -18.51
CA ILE A 284 6.61 0.47 -17.70
C ILE A 284 6.76 1.74 -18.54
N THR A 285 5.63 2.40 -18.83
CA THR A 285 5.65 3.72 -19.44
C THR A 285 6.29 4.68 -18.45
N ALA A 286 7.43 5.27 -18.81
CA ALA A 286 8.06 6.28 -17.97
C ALA A 286 7.17 7.54 -18.01
N MET A 287 6.49 7.83 -16.89
CA MET A 287 5.70 9.06 -16.69
C MET A 287 6.56 10.32 -16.65
#